data_AF-A0A538AX52-F1
#
_entry.id   AF-A0A538AX52-F1
#
_cell.length_a   1.000
_cell.length_b   1.000
_cell.length_c   1.000
_cell.angle_alpha   90.00
_cell.angle_beta   90.00
_cell.angle_gamma   90.00
#
_symmetry.space_group_name_H-M   'P 1'
#
loop_
_entity.id
_entity.type
_entity.pdbx_description
1 polymer ?
#
loop_
_entity_poly.entity_id
_entity_poly.type
_entity_poly.pdbx_seq_one_letter_code
_entity_poly.pdbx_strand_id
1 'polypeptide(L)'
;MASTDEGSATASSSSASVPCYGDGVTGKRVQIVYAHAADVPDRFGDIADSIVHWTANADRVFSDSAAETGGVRHVRWVTDAGCHLVVQRVQLSTTGDDSYGNTVNELESVGLNRTDRKYLVLVDANVYCGIASLYQDDSASLTNVNNTGGGYARVDNACWGLPNPIQAHEVMHLLGGVQNSAPHSTGAGHCTDRYDRMCYADSSTVTVTYDCPDYSHERLFDCNHDDYYSTNPPSGSYLATHWNTASSNFLEPVGPDAWSPATSTVTTASPAVSPSPSPTP
;
A
#
# COMPACT_ATOMS: atom_id res chain seq x y z
N MET A 1 -35.32 44.46 -10.87
CA MET A 1 -34.43 43.33 -11.21
C MET A 1 -33.68 42.99 -9.94
N ALA A 2 -34.10 41.91 -9.27
CA ALA A 2 -33.51 41.47 -8.01
C ALA A 2 -32.31 40.55 -8.32
N SER A 3 -31.18 40.84 -7.69
CA SER A 3 -30.00 39.99 -7.67
C SER A 3 -30.19 38.96 -6.56
N THR A 4 -30.15 37.68 -6.91
CA THR A 4 -30.04 36.57 -5.96
C THR A 4 -28.62 36.04 -6.00
N ASP A 5 -27.94 36.28 -4.90
CA ASP A 5 -26.70 35.67 -4.46
C ASP A 5 -26.98 34.19 -4.15
N GLU A 6 -26.40 33.26 -4.91
CA GLU A 6 -26.33 31.86 -4.51
C GLU A 6 -24.89 31.55 -4.15
N GLY A 7 -24.67 31.44 -2.84
CA GLY A 7 -23.41 31.04 -2.24
C GLY A 7 -22.93 29.73 -2.83
N SER A 8 -21.79 29.80 -3.50
CA SER A 8 -21.00 28.63 -3.87
C SER A 8 -20.59 27.92 -2.58
N ALA A 9 -21.26 26.82 -2.29
CA ALA A 9 -20.81 25.87 -1.27
C ALA A 9 -19.44 25.34 -1.74
N THR A 10 -18.38 25.90 -1.18
CA THR A 10 -17.04 25.32 -1.23
C THR A 10 -17.15 23.89 -0.70
N ALA A 11 -17.01 22.91 -1.59
CA ALA A 11 -16.74 21.54 -1.20
C ALA A 11 -15.46 21.56 -0.35
N SER A 12 -15.62 21.42 0.96
CA SER A 12 -14.49 21.15 1.84
C SER A 12 -13.78 19.93 1.29
N SER A 13 -12.50 20.08 0.92
CA SER A 13 -11.60 18.95 0.77
C SER A 13 -11.67 18.20 2.10
N SER A 14 -12.36 17.06 2.15
CA SER A 14 -12.21 16.14 3.27
C SER A 14 -10.71 15.85 3.32
N SER A 15 -10.03 16.33 4.35
CA SER A 15 -8.64 15.97 4.61
C SER A 15 -8.55 14.46 4.51
N ALA A 16 -7.76 13.94 3.56
CA ALA A 16 -7.58 12.52 3.40
C ALA A 16 -7.15 11.96 4.77
N SER A 17 -8.01 11.15 5.36
CA SER A 17 -7.83 10.57 6.69
C SER A 17 -7.67 9.06 6.58
N VAL A 18 -6.84 8.49 7.43
CA VAL A 18 -6.61 7.04 7.43
C VAL A 18 -7.81 6.34 8.08
N PRO A 19 -8.41 5.31 7.46
CA PRO A 19 -9.52 4.58 8.06
C PRO A 19 -9.05 3.74 9.26
N CYS A 20 -9.87 3.74 10.31
CA CYS A 20 -9.65 2.99 11.54
C CYS A 20 -10.71 1.89 11.69
N TYR A 21 -10.27 0.70 12.13
CA TYR A 21 -11.13 -0.47 12.29
C TYR A 21 -10.83 -1.21 13.58
N GLY A 22 -11.87 -1.41 14.40
CA GLY A 22 -11.79 -2.10 15.68
C GLY A 22 -10.80 -1.44 16.64
N ASP A 23 -9.90 -2.25 17.20
CA ASP A 23 -8.83 -1.81 18.10
C ASP A 23 -7.58 -1.28 17.37
N GLY A 24 -7.64 -1.19 16.04
CA GLY A 24 -6.52 -0.76 15.20
C GLY A 24 -5.41 -1.81 14.98
N VAL A 25 -5.44 -2.96 15.67
CA VAL A 25 -4.32 -3.92 15.66
C VAL A 25 -4.75 -5.37 15.41
N THR A 26 -5.96 -5.78 15.76
CA THR A 26 -6.42 -7.17 15.62
C THR A 26 -6.73 -7.50 14.16
N GLY A 27 -6.31 -8.69 13.74
CA GLY A 27 -6.49 -9.19 12.38
C GLY A 27 -5.42 -8.68 11.42
N LYS A 28 -5.65 -8.93 10.13
CA LYS A 28 -4.70 -8.60 9.06
C LYS A 28 -4.68 -7.10 8.83
N ARG A 29 -3.48 -6.52 8.78
CA ARG A 29 -3.27 -5.07 8.70
C ARG A 29 -2.05 -4.71 7.85
N VAL A 30 -2.10 -3.57 7.18
CA VAL A 30 -0.93 -2.94 6.58
C VAL A 30 -0.33 -1.98 7.61
N GLN A 31 0.98 -2.11 7.87
CA GLN A 31 1.72 -1.31 8.85
C GLN A 31 2.70 -0.40 8.14
N ILE A 32 2.69 0.89 8.49
CA ILE A 32 3.66 1.85 7.99
C ILE A 32 4.96 1.73 8.78
N VAL A 33 6.06 1.69 8.05
CA VAL A 33 7.42 1.78 8.61
C VAL A 33 8.10 3.00 7.99
N TYR A 34 8.68 3.86 8.81
CA TYR A 34 9.67 4.84 8.39
C TYR A 34 11.05 4.28 8.72
N ALA A 35 11.92 4.20 7.72
CA ALA A 35 13.27 3.69 7.89
C ALA A 35 14.33 4.63 7.31
N HIS A 36 15.47 4.74 7.99
CA HIS A 36 16.64 5.46 7.51
C HIS A 36 17.89 4.68 7.88
N ALA A 37 18.94 4.72 7.05
CA ALA A 37 20.23 4.17 7.40
C ALA A 37 20.93 5.01 8.48
N ALA A 38 21.83 4.38 9.25
CA ALA A 38 22.51 5.02 10.38
C ALA A 38 23.39 6.23 9.98
N ASP A 39 23.81 6.31 8.72
CA ASP A 39 24.57 7.40 8.11
C ASP A 39 23.70 8.39 7.32
N VAL A 40 22.39 8.16 7.28
CA VAL A 40 21.40 9.06 6.69
C VAL A 40 20.66 9.83 7.81
N PRO A 41 20.50 11.17 7.68
CA PRO A 41 19.75 11.96 8.66
C PRO A 41 18.31 11.46 8.84
N ASP A 42 17.89 11.37 10.10
CA ASP A 42 16.51 11.05 10.49
C ASP A 42 15.60 12.27 10.26
N ARG A 43 14.71 12.17 9.27
CA ARG A 43 13.75 13.20 8.86
C ARG A 43 12.33 12.96 9.39
N PHE A 44 12.13 11.95 10.25
CA PHE A 44 10.78 11.58 10.68
C PHE A 44 9.98 12.77 11.24
N GLY A 45 10.62 13.58 12.09
CA GLY A 45 9.97 14.74 12.71
C GLY A 45 9.44 15.77 11.70
N ASP A 46 10.05 15.85 10.51
CA ASP A 46 9.66 16.78 9.46
C ASP A 46 8.54 16.22 8.55
N ILE A 47 8.39 14.89 8.49
CA ILE A 47 7.48 14.23 7.54
C ILE A 47 6.35 13.44 8.20
N ALA A 48 6.26 13.39 9.54
CA ALA A 48 5.27 12.56 10.24
C ALA A 48 3.81 12.83 9.82
N ASP A 49 3.44 14.10 9.60
CA ASP A 49 2.10 14.47 9.14
C ASP A 49 1.93 14.16 7.63
N SER A 50 2.99 14.32 6.84
CA SER A 50 3.01 13.94 5.43
C SER A 50 2.78 12.44 5.25
N ILE A 51 3.33 11.60 6.13
CA ILE A 51 3.10 10.15 6.12
C ILE A 51 1.60 9.84 6.28
N VAL A 52 0.89 10.49 7.21
CA VAL A 52 -0.57 10.31 7.35
C VAL A 52 -1.28 10.63 6.04
N HIS A 53 -0.92 11.76 5.42
CA HIS A 53 -1.53 12.20 4.18
C HIS A 53 -1.28 11.21 3.03
N TRP A 54 -0.06 10.71 2.89
CA TRP A 54 0.29 9.74 1.85
C TRP A 54 -0.42 8.39 2.06
N THR A 55 -0.51 7.93 3.31
CA THR A 55 -1.26 6.72 3.67
C THR A 55 -2.75 6.88 3.35
N ALA A 56 -3.35 8.02 3.69
CA ALA A 56 -4.74 8.29 3.38
C ALA A 56 -4.99 8.41 1.86
N ASN A 57 -4.07 9.03 1.11
CA ASN A 57 -4.15 9.05 -0.35
C ASN A 57 -4.04 7.65 -0.96
N ALA A 58 -3.18 6.79 -0.42
CA ALA A 58 -3.08 5.41 -0.85
C ALA A 58 -4.38 4.64 -0.61
N ASP A 59 -4.95 4.74 0.59
CA ASP A 59 -6.26 4.17 0.92
C ASP A 59 -7.36 4.65 -0.03
N ARG A 60 -7.36 5.95 -0.33
CA ARG A 60 -8.33 6.55 -1.23
C ARG A 60 -8.28 5.96 -2.63
N VAL A 61 -7.11 5.55 -3.13
CA VAL A 61 -7.03 4.84 -4.41
C VAL A 61 -7.80 3.52 -4.34
N PHE A 62 -7.63 2.73 -3.29
CA PHE A 62 -8.41 1.49 -3.11
C PHE A 62 -9.91 1.77 -3.03
N SER A 63 -10.31 2.77 -2.24
CA SER A 63 -11.74 3.06 -2.06
C SER A 63 -12.40 3.60 -3.33
N ASP A 64 -11.72 4.49 -4.05
CA ASP A 64 -12.24 5.07 -5.29
C ASP A 64 -12.34 4.00 -6.39
N SER A 65 -11.32 3.14 -6.54
CA SER A 65 -11.33 2.05 -7.53
C SER A 65 -12.40 0.99 -7.20
N ALA A 66 -12.62 0.71 -5.92
CA ALA A 66 -13.69 -0.19 -5.50
C ALA A 66 -15.09 0.36 -5.84
N ALA A 67 -15.26 1.68 -5.75
CA ALA A 67 -16.53 2.34 -6.05
C ALA A 67 -16.92 2.25 -7.53
N GLU A 68 -15.96 2.12 -8.45
CA GLU A 68 -16.22 1.96 -9.90
C GLU A 68 -17.02 0.68 -10.19
N THR A 69 -16.85 -0.34 -9.36
CA THR A 69 -17.61 -1.61 -9.44
C THR A 69 -18.74 -1.71 -8.41
N GLY A 70 -19.07 -0.59 -7.74
CA GLY A 70 -20.20 -0.46 -6.82
C GLY A 70 -19.95 -0.93 -5.39
N GLY A 71 -18.70 -1.20 -5.02
CA GLY A 71 -18.33 -1.65 -3.67
C GLY A 71 -17.56 -0.61 -2.87
N VAL A 72 -17.15 -1.02 -1.66
CA VAL A 72 -16.27 -0.26 -0.77
C VAL A 72 -15.10 -1.15 -0.41
N ARG A 73 -13.88 -0.62 -0.49
CA ARG A 73 -12.68 -1.26 0.06
C ARG A 73 -11.74 -0.21 0.63
N HIS A 74 -11.46 -0.35 1.90
CA HIS A 74 -10.43 0.42 2.59
C HIS A 74 -9.30 -0.51 3.01
N VAL A 75 -8.07 -0.03 2.95
CA VAL A 75 -6.93 -0.74 3.51
C VAL A 75 -7.06 -0.72 5.03
N ARG A 76 -6.90 -1.87 5.67
CA ARG A 76 -6.89 -1.97 7.13
C ARG A 76 -5.52 -1.56 7.65
N TRP A 77 -5.33 -0.29 7.98
CA TRP A 77 -4.06 0.22 8.52
C TRP A 77 -3.90 -0.09 10.01
N VAL A 78 -2.66 -0.26 10.46
CA VAL A 78 -2.36 -0.32 11.90
C VAL A 78 -2.56 1.07 12.51
N THR A 79 -3.44 1.14 13.50
CA THR A 79 -3.75 2.36 14.26
C THR A 79 -3.69 2.05 15.76
N ASP A 80 -3.59 3.08 16.60
CA ASP A 80 -3.74 2.93 18.04
C ASP A 80 -5.21 2.99 18.50
N ALA A 81 -5.45 2.79 19.80
CA ALA A 81 -6.80 2.83 20.37
C ALA A 81 -7.49 4.20 20.26
N GLY A 82 -6.75 5.28 19.97
CA GLY A 82 -7.28 6.61 19.67
C GLY A 82 -7.48 6.84 18.17
N CYS A 83 -7.33 5.80 17.35
CA CYS A 83 -7.38 5.82 15.89
C CYS A 83 -6.32 6.69 15.22
N HIS A 84 -5.16 6.93 15.85
CA HIS A 84 -4.03 7.54 15.15
C HIS A 84 -3.27 6.49 14.35
N LEU A 85 -2.85 6.84 13.13
CA LEU A 85 -1.93 6.00 12.34
C LEU A 85 -0.67 5.71 13.16
N VAL A 86 -0.33 4.43 13.31
CA VAL A 86 0.91 4.00 13.96
C VAL A 86 2.01 3.90 12.91
N VAL A 87 3.04 4.73 13.04
CA VAL A 87 4.25 4.64 12.22
C VAL A 87 5.38 4.01 13.03
N GLN A 88 5.89 2.88 12.52
CA GLN A 88 7.05 2.20 13.10
C GLN A 88 8.33 2.89 12.63
N ARG A 89 9.17 3.39 13.54
CA ARG A 89 10.48 3.97 13.19
C ARG A 89 11.58 2.94 13.34
N VAL A 90 12.41 2.79 12.32
CA VAL A 90 13.54 1.85 12.27
C VAL A 90 14.79 2.58 11.80
N GLN A 91 15.86 2.54 12.58
CA GLN A 91 17.19 2.89 12.10
C GLN A 91 17.85 1.61 11.58
N LEU A 92 18.19 1.60 10.29
CA LEU A 92 18.92 0.52 9.63
C LEU A 92 20.43 0.70 9.82
N SER A 93 21.21 -0.33 9.51
CA SER A 93 22.65 -0.21 9.32
C SER A 93 22.98 0.76 8.17
N THR A 94 24.24 1.17 8.04
CA THR A 94 24.70 2.04 6.95
C THR A 94 24.58 1.42 5.55
N THR A 95 24.26 0.13 5.46
CA THR A 95 24.05 -0.60 4.19
C THR A 95 22.65 -1.20 4.10
N GLY A 96 21.81 -0.97 5.10
CA GLY A 96 20.48 -1.59 5.20
C GLY A 96 19.50 -1.09 4.15
N ASP A 97 19.72 0.12 3.63
CA ASP A 97 18.93 0.73 2.57
C ASP A 97 19.55 0.59 1.17
N ASP A 98 20.72 -0.04 1.02
CA ASP A 98 21.39 -0.23 -0.28
C ASP A 98 20.62 -1.14 -1.24
N SER A 99 19.80 -2.05 -0.71
CA SER A 99 18.98 -2.95 -1.51
C SER A 99 17.69 -3.34 -0.80
N TYR A 100 16.69 -3.75 -1.57
CA TYR A 100 15.43 -4.28 -1.03
C TYR A 100 15.66 -5.46 -0.07
N GLY A 101 16.55 -6.39 -0.44
CA GLY A 101 16.88 -7.55 0.40
C GLY A 101 17.52 -7.19 1.74
N ASN A 102 18.44 -6.22 1.76
CA ASN A 102 19.04 -5.75 3.01
C ASN A 102 17.99 -5.11 3.92
N THR A 103 17.12 -4.27 3.35
CA THR A 103 16.04 -3.62 4.11
C THR A 103 15.14 -4.67 4.76
N VAL A 104 14.68 -5.67 4.00
CA VAL A 104 13.83 -6.75 4.52
C VAL A 104 14.52 -7.52 5.64
N ASN A 105 15.77 -7.97 5.44
CA ASN A 105 16.51 -8.74 6.44
C ASN A 105 16.64 -8.00 7.78
N GLU A 106 16.88 -6.69 7.74
CA GLU A 106 17.02 -5.89 8.95
C GLU A 106 15.67 -5.61 9.63
N LEU A 107 14.60 -5.37 8.88
CA LEU A 107 13.25 -5.26 9.43
C LEU A 107 12.83 -6.55 10.14
N GLU A 108 13.13 -7.70 9.55
CA GLU A 108 12.88 -9.01 10.18
C GLU A 108 13.68 -9.19 11.47
N SER A 109 14.93 -8.73 11.49
CA SER A 109 15.79 -8.81 12.68
C SER A 109 15.26 -8.01 13.88
N VAL A 110 14.46 -6.98 13.64
CA VAL A 110 13.80 -6.18 14.69
C VAL A 110 12.35 -6.62 14.94
N GLY A 111 11.95 -7.79 14.43
CA GLY A 111 10.66 -8.42 14.72
C GLY A 111 9.50 -7.96 13.83
N LEU A 112 9.78 -7.25 12.74
CA LEU A 112 8.76 -6.89 11.74
C LEU A 112 8.61 -8.02 10.72
N ASN A 113 8.24 -9.21 11.17
CA ASN A 113 8.17 -10.44 10.37
C ASN A 113 6.83 -11.21 10.52
N ARG A 114 5.77 -10.50 10.92
CA ARG A 114 4.46 -11.12 11.15
C ARG A 114 3.76 -11.42 9.83
N THR A 115 3.09 -12.57 9.75
CA THR A 115 2.34 -12.99 8.56
C THR A 115 0.96 -12.34 8.44
N ASP A 116 0.42 -11.80 9.54
CA ASP A 116 -0.79 -10.97 9.54
C ASP A 116 -0.48 -9.48 9.34
N ARG A 117 0.74 -9.16 8.88
CA ARG A 117 1.19 -7.81 8.56
C ARG A 117 1.77 -7.73 7.16
N LYS A 118 1.41 -6.67 6.46
CA LYS A 118 2.10 -6.20 5.26
C LYS A 118 2.79 -4.89 5.64
N TYR A 119 4.08 -4.76 5.38
CA TYR A 119 4.86 -3.60 5.78
C TYR A 119 5.06 -2.68 4.58
N LEU A 120 4.50 -1.47 4.63
CA LEU A 120 4.82 -0.41 3.68
C LEU A 120 5.91 0.47 4.28
N VAL A 121 7.10 0.36 3.72
CA VAL A 121 8.33 0.96 4.24
C VAL A 121 8.67 2.20 3.42
N LEU A 122 8.62 3.37 4.07
CA LEU A 122 9.09 4.64 3.54
C LEU A 122 10.56 4.77 3.93
N VAL A 123 11.47 4.60 2.97
CA VAL A 123 12.92 4.56 3.23
C VAL A 123 13.59 5.84 2.78
N ASP A 124 14.44 6.39 3.64
CA ASP A 124 15.17 7.63 3.39
C ASP A 124 16.34 7.48 2.41
N ALA A 125 16.13 6.75 1.32
CA ALA A 125 17.10 6.44 0.27
C ALA A 125 16.66 7.01 -1.09
N ASN A 126 17.39 6.67 -2.16
CA ASN A 126 17.08 7.05 -3.55
C ASN A 126 17.43 5.93 -4.55
N VAL A 127 17.19 4.67 -4.17
CA VAL A 127 17.48 3.47 -4.95
C VAL A 127 16.27 3.01 -5.75
N TYR A 128 15.07 2.99 -5.13
CA TYR A 128 13.85 2.48 -5.74
C TYR A 128 12.72 3.49 -5.63
N CYS A 129 12.12 3.88 -6.76
CA CYS A 129 10.89 4.66 -6.67
C CYS A 129 9.80 3.88 -5.92
N GLY A 130 9.67 2.59 -6.23
CA GLY A 130 8.86 1.62 -5.52
C GLY A 130 9.33 0.20 -5.84
N ILE A 131 9.21 -0.71 -4.88
CA ILE A 131 9.42 -2.16 -5.05
C ILE A 131 8.69 -2.92 -3.95
N ALA A 132 8.07 -4.05 -4.27
CA ALA A 132 7.36 -4.87 -3.30
C ALA A 132 7.51 -6.37 -3.55
N SER A 133 7.31 -7.16 -2.50
CA SER A 133 7.08 -8.59 -2.64
C SER A 133 5.72 -8.87 -3.30
N LEU A 134 5.70 -9.81 -4.24
CA LEU A 134 4.50 -10.37 -4.85
C LEU A 134 4.65 -11.90 -4.89
N TYR A 135 3.68 -12.63 -4.36
CA TYR A 135 3.64 -14.09 -4.50
C TYR A 135 2.84 -14.45 -5.74
N GLN A 136 3.40 -15.31 -6.60
CA GLN A 136 2.68 -15.89 -7.73
C GLN A 136 1.78 -17.01 -7.23
N ASP A 137 0.54 -16.63 -6.93
CA ASP A 137 -0.55 -17.47 -6.47
C ASP A 137 -1.84 -16.80 -6.97
N ASP A 138 -2.38 -17.32 -8.06
CA ASP A 138 -3.61 -16.82 -8.69
C ASP A 138 -4.85 -17.58 -8.22
N SER A 139 -4.73 -18.38 -7.15
CA SER A 139 -5.87 -19.06 -6.56
C SER A 139 -6.89 -18.06 -5.99
N ALA A 140 -8.16 -18.20 -6.36
CA ALA A 140 -9.27 -17.42 -5.79
C ALA A 140 -9.54 -17.72 -4.29
N SER A 141 -8.84 -18.69 -3.70
CA SER A 141 -9.04 -19.08 -2.31
C SER A 141 -8.63 -17.99 -1.32
N LEU A 142 -9.35 -17.86 -0.20
CA LEU A 142 -8.89 -17.02 0.92
C LEU A 142 -7.60 -17.54 1.58
N THR A 143 -7.16 -18.75 1.27
CA THR A 143 -5.85 -19.29 1.67
C THR A 143 -4.70 -18.87 0.74
N ASN A 144 -4.97 -18.04 -0.27
CA ASN A 144 -3.95 -17.46 -1.15
C ASN A 144 -2.79 -16.87 -0.32
N VAL A 145 -1.56 -17.08 -0.75
CA VAL A 145 -0.35 -16.65 -0.01
C VAL A 145 -0.29 -15.13 0.10
N ASN A 146 -0.74 -14.37 -0.90
CA ASN A 146 -0.84 -12.92 -0.80
C ASN A 146 -1.82 -12.48 0.29
N ASN A 147 -2.87 -13.29 0.52
CA ASN A 147 -3.84 -13.05 1.58
C ASN A 147 -3.34 -13.48 2.97
N THR A 148 -2.46 -14.47 3.08
CA THR A 148 -2.12 -15.14 4.36
C THR A 148 -0.69 -14.92 4.84
N GLY A 149 0.22 -14.59 3.94
CA GLY A 149 1.63 -14.33 4.24
C GLY A 149 1.92 -12.88 4.57
N GLY A 150 3.11 -12.64 5.13
CA GLY A 150 3.66 -11.31 5.30
C GLY A 150 4.07 -10.68 3.97
N GLY A 151 4.77 -9.55 3.99
CA GLY A 151 5.31 -8.93 2.79
C GLY A 151 5.81 -7.51 3.07
N TYR A 152 6.70 -7.03 2.21
CA TYR A 152 7.34 -5.73 2.35
C TYR A 152 7.26 -4.96 1.04
N ALA A 153 6.80 -3.74 1.13
CA ALA A 153 6.87 -2.73 0.08
C ALA A 153 7.88 -1.69 0.53
N ARG A 154 8.67 -1.17 -0.39
CA ARG A 154 9.62 -0.09 -0.15
C ARG A 154 9.35 1.03 -1.15
N VAL A 155 9.29 2.26 -0.66
CA VAL A 155 9.18 3.49 -1.45
C VAL A 155 10.24 4.45 -0.96
N ASP A 156 11.11 4.92 -1.84
CA ASP A 156 12.18 5.85 -1.48
C ASP A 156 11.77 7.33 -1.61
N ASN A 157 12.56 8.22 -1.01
CA ASN A 157 12.13 9.58 -0.69
C ASN A 157 11.77 10.46 -1.90
N ALA A 158 12.38 10.26 -3.07
CA ALA A 158 12.02 10.97 -4.29
C ALA A 158 10.61 10.65 -4.81
N CYS A 159 10.00 9.56 -4.33
CA CYS A 159 8.73 9.03 -4.80
C CYS A 159 7.62 9.06 -3.74
N TRP A 160 7.90 9.61 -2.56
CA TRP A 160 6.88 9.79 -1.53
C TRP A 160 5.82 10.80 -1.94
N GLY A 161 4.55 10.39 -1.89
CA GLY A 161 3.44 11.33 -1.93
C GLY A 161 3.19 11.95 -3.30
N LEU A 162 3.71 11.32 -4.36
CA LEU A 162 3.42 11.72 -5.73
C LEU A 162 1.90 11.67 -6.01
N PRO A 163 1.40 12.49 -6.95
CA PRO A 163 -0.03 12.55 -7.29
C PRO A 163 -0.62 11.20 -7.69
N ASN A 164 0.16 10.35 -8.36
CA ASN A 164 -0.15 8.94 -8.60
C ASN A 164 0.58 8.13 -7.52
N PRO A 165 -0.08 7.71 -6.43
CA PRO A 165 0.62 7.29 -5.23
C PRO A 165 1.41 6.01 -5.46
N ILE A 166 2.73 6.04 -5.25
CA ILE A 166 3.57 4.83 -5.27
C ILE A 166 3.20 3.90 -4.13
N GLN A 167 2.84 4.45 -2.97
CA GLN A 167 2.35 3.68 -1.83
C GLN A 167 1.15 2.77 -2.18
N ALA A 168 0.21 3.26 -2.98
CA ALA A 168 -0.95 2.45 -3.39
C ALA A 168 -0.53 1.29 -4.29
N HIS A 169 0.32 1.56 -5.28
CA HIS A 169 0.85 0.57 -6.21
C HIS A 169 1.62 -0.55 -5.51
N GLU A 170 2.53 -0.18 -4.60
CA GLU A 170 3.28 -1.20 -3.87
C GLU A 170 2.40 -1.99 -2.90
N VAL A 171 1.40 -1.36 -2.26
CA VAL A 171 0.43 -2.10 -1.46
C VAL A 171 -0.39 -3.05 -2.33
N MET A 172 -0.75 -2.68 -3.56
CA MET A 172 -1.44 -3.58 -4.49
C MET A 172 -0.62 -4.85 -4.77
N HIS A 173 0.70 -4.72 -4.98
CA HIS A 173 1.61 -5.87 -5.06
C HIS A 173 1.60 -6.73 -3.79
N LEU A 174 1.66 -6.13 -2.60
CA LEU A 174 1.59 -6.88 -1.34
C LEU A 174 0.32 -7.71 -1.17
N LEU A 175 -0.77 -7.25 -1.80
CA LEU A 175 -2.07 -7.88 -1.77
C LEU A 175 -2.34 -8.81 -2.97
N GLY A 176 -1.37 -8.95 -3.88
CA GLY A 176 -1.38 -9.96 -4.95
C GLY A 176 -1.72 -9.45 -6.35
N GLY A 177 -1.84 -8.14 -6.58
CA GLY A 177 -1.96 -7.58 -7.94
C GLY A 177 -0.58 -7.26 -8.54
N VAL A 178 -0.27 -7.51 -9.80
CA VAL A 178 -1.02 -8.23 -10.84
C VAL A 178 -0.43 -9.63 -11.00
N GLN A 179 -1.27 -10.67 -11.03
CA GLN A 179 -0.79 -12.05 -11.24
C GLN A 179 -0.38 -12.29 -12.69
N ASN A 180 0.55 -13.21 -12.93
CA ASN A 180 1.04 -13.51 -14.28
C ASN A 180 0.00 -14.14 -15.21
N SER A 181 -1.06 -14.72 -14.66
CA SER A 181 -2.17 -15.29 -15.43
C SER A 181 -3.28 -14.29 -15.75
N ALA A 182 -3.19 -13.04 -15.27
CA ALA A 182 -4.17 -12.00 -15.56
C ALA A 182 -4.22 -11.70 -17.08
N PRO A 183 -5.41 -11.43 -17.65
CA PRO A 183 -5.62 -11.22 -19.08
C PRO A 183 -4.62 -10.29 -19.77
N HIS A 184 -4.26 -9.18 -19.11
CA HIS A 184 -3.38 -8.13 -19.64
C HIS A 184 -2.05 -8.05 -18.89
N SER A 185 -1.63 -9.13 -18.24
CA SER A 185 -0.36 -9.16 -17.50
C SER A 185 0.86 -8.94 -18.40
N THR A 186 1.86 -8.21 -17.91
CA THR A 186 3.20 -8.18 -18.52
C THR A 186 4.00 -9.45 -18.25
N GLY A 187 3.54 -10.30 -17.32
CA GLY A 187 4.28 -11.46 -16.80
C GLY A 187 5.34 -11.12 -15.75
N ALA A 188 5.43 -9.84 -15.34
CA ALA A 188 6.39 -9.35 -14.36
C ALA A 188 5.73 -8.49 -13.25
N GLY A 189 4.47 -8.77 -12.94
CA GLY A 189 3.72 -8.12 -11.86
C GLY A 189 2.92 -6.88 -12.26
N HIS A 190 3.06 -6.42 -13.50
CA HIS A 190 2.32 -5.27 -14.06
C HIS A 190 1.30 -5.73 -15.11
N CYS A 191 0.56 -4.78 -15.66
CA CYS A 191 -0.40 -4.98 -16.75
C CYS A 191 -0.12 -4.06 -17.95
N THR A 192 -0.87 -4.21 -19.03
CA THR A 192 -0.66 -3.47 -20.28
C THR A 192 -1.65 -2.33 -20.52
N ASP A 193 -2.77 -2.25 -19.80
CA ASP A 193 -3.83 -1.26 -20.00
C ASP A 193 -3.40 0.13 -19.54
N ARG A 194 -2.87 0.94 -20.47
CA ARG A 194 -2.33 2.26 -20.15
C ARG A 194 -3.38 3.15 -19.48
N TYR A 195 -2.94 3.99 -18.54
CA TYR A 195 -3.79 4.79 -17.64
C TYR A 195 -4.47 3.97 -16.55
N ASP A 196 -3.89 2.83 -16.23
CA ASP A 196 -4.12 2.08 -15.01
C ASP A 196 -2.90 2.17 -14.09
N ARG A 197 -3.12 2.25 -12.79
CA ARG A 197 -2.04 2.45 -11.81
C ARG A 197 -1.00 1.34 -11.81
N MET A 198 -1.34 0.12 -12.20
CA MET A 198 -0.43 -1.03 -12.25
C MET A 198 0.13 -1.29 -13.65
N CYS A 199 -0.25 -0.52 -14.67
CA CYS A 199 0.09 -0.84 -16.06
C CYS A 199 1.13 0.12 -16.67
N TYR A 200 2.29 -0.42 -17.02
CA TYR A 200 3.29 0.27 -17.84
C TYR A 200 4.24 -0.74 -18.50
N ALA A 201 4.97 -0.28 -19.52
CA ALA A 201 6.03 -1.10 -20.13
C ALA A 201 7.22 -1.22 -19.17
N ASP A 202 7.27 -2.33 -18.44
CA ASP A 202 8.35 -2.69 -17.50
C ASP A 202 9.57 -3.32 -18.19
N SER A 203 9.50 -3.52 -19.51
CA SER A 203 10.60 -3.95 -20.36
C SER A 203 10.43 -3.42 -21.78
N SER A 204 11.51 -3.45 -22.57
CA SER A 204 11.47 -3.02 -23.98
C SER A 204 10.62 -3.94 -24.88
N THR A 205 10.22 -5.11 -24.39
CA THR A 205 9.39 -6.07 -25.11
C THR A 205 7.90 -5.93 -24.82
N VAL A 206 7.52 -5.19 -23.79
CA VAL A 206 6.11 -4.95 -23.44
C VAL A 206 5.56 -3.80 -24.26
N THR A 207 4.42 -4.03 -24.90
CA THR A 207 3.64 -3.00 -25.58
C THR A 207 2.37 -2.75 -24.77
N VAL A 208 2.20 -1.53 -24.29
CA VAL A 208 0.96 -1.12 -23.60
C VAL A 208 -0.17 -0.90 -24.62
N THR A 209 -1.38 -1.24 -24.21
CA THR A 209 -2.62 -0.90 -24.91
C THR A 209 -3.21 0.39 -24.33
N TYR A 210 -4.14 1.05 -25.03
CA TYR A 210 -4.79 2.27 -24.56
C TYR A 210 -6.28 2.03 -24.36
N ASP A 211 -6.59 0.94 -23.66
CA ASP A 211 -7.96 0.50 -23.44
C ASP A 211 -8.67 1.35 -22.37
N CYS A 212 -7.90 2.01 -21.50
CA CYS A 212 -8.40 3.04 -20.59
C CYS A 212 -8.36 4.39 -21.30
N PRO A 213 -9.52 5.02 -21.56
CA PRO A 213 -9.58 6.20 -22.43
C PRO A 213 -9.15 7.50 -21.75
N ASP A 214 -9.07 7.55 -20.41
CA ASP A 214 -8.82 8.76 -19.65
C ASP A 214 -7.56 8.66 -18.77
N TYR A 215 -6.64 9.61 -18.95
CA TYR A 215 -5.44 9.75 -18.12
C TYR A 215 -5.75 9.91 -16.62
N SER A 216 -6.94 10.42 -16.27
CA SER A 216 -7.35 10.56 -14.87
C SER A 216 -7.40 9.21 -14.12
N HIS A 217 -7.53 8.10 -14.85
CA HIS A 217 -7.52 6.74 -14.32
C HIS A 217 -6.10 6.24 -13.95
N GLU A 218 -5.00 6.92 -14.34
CA GLU A 218 -3.63 6.51 -13.99
C GLU A 218 -3.40 6.44 -12.46
N ARG A 219 -4.27 7.12 -11.70
CA ARG A 219 -4.29 7.02 -10.24
C ARG A 219 -5.01 5.76 -9.73
N LEU A 220 -6.01 5.25 -10.45
CA LEU A 220 -6.96 4.20 -10.07
C LEU A 220 -6.53 2.80 -10.53
N PHE A 221 -7.16 1.78 -9.95
CA PHE A 221 -6.86 0.38 -10.18
C PHE A 221 -7.87 -0.32 -11.08
N ASP A 222 -7.32 -1.20 -11.90
CA ASP A 222 -7.95 -2.20 -12.75
C ASP A 222 -9.06 -1.61 -13.61
N CYS A 223 -8.66 -0.73 -14.51
CA CYS A 223 -9.50 -0.28 -15.62
C CYS A 223 -10.10 -1.49 -16.36
N ASN A 224 -11.39 -1.42 -16.70
CA ASN A 224 -12.21 -2.56 -17.18
C ASN A 224 -12.52 -3.65 -16.14
N HIS A 225 -11.81 -3.69 -15.02
CA HIS A 225 -12.10 -4.51 -13.84
C HIS A 225 -12.03 -6.02 -14.12
N ASP A 226 -11.02 -6.45 -14.89
CA ASP A 226 -10.87 -7.81 -15.35
C ASP A 226 -9.49 -8.44 -15.08
N ASP A 227 -8.51 -7.70 -14.55
CA ASP A 227 -7.16 -8.21 -14.31
C ASP A 227 -6.85 -8.55 -12.85
N TYR A 228 -7.15 -7.66 -11.89
CA TYR A 228 -6.66 -7.87 -10.51
C TYR A 228 -7.53 -7.29 -9.40
N TYR A 229 -8.54 -6.46 -9.69
CA TYR A 229 -9.31 -5.71 -8.71
C TYR A 229 -10.74 -5.38 -9.16
N SER A 230 -11.73 -6.08 -8.61
CA SER A 230 -13.15 -5.77 -8.82
C SER A 230 -13.99 -6.14 -7.61
N THR A 231 -14.90 -5.28 -7.18
CA THR A 231 -15.85 -5.62 -6.10
C THR A 231 -17.11 -6.34 -6.59
N ASN A 232 -17.31 -6.38 -7.90
CA ASN A 232 -18.45 -7.04 -8.54
C ASN A 232 -18.00 -7.75 -9.84
N PRO A 233 -17.09 -8.74 -9.75
CA PRO A 233 -16.59 -9.42 -10.94
C PRO A 233 -17.73 -10.20 -11.63
N PRO A 234 -17.89 -10.09 -12.96
CA PRO A 234 -18.89 -10.86 -13.68
C PRO A 234 -18.70 -12.36 -13.47
N SER A 235 -19.79 -13.12 -13.35
CA SER A 235 -19.72 -14.58 -13.20
C SER A 235 -18.94 -15.22 -14.35
N GLY A 236 -17.95 -16.05 -14.03
CA GLY A 236 -17.10 -16.72 -15.02
C GLY A 236 -15.96 -15.87 -15.60
N SER A 237 -15.83 -14.60 -15.19
CA SER A 237 -14.66 -13.77 -15.50
C SER A 237 -13.39 -14.31 -14.82
N TYR A 238 -12.24 -13.79 -15.23
CA TYR A 238 -10.96 -14.08 -14.58
C TYR A 238 -11.04 -13.83 -13.07
N LEU A 239 -11.49 -12.64 -12.65
CA LEU A 239 -11.63 -12.27 -11.23
C LEU A 239 -12.73 -12.99 -10.45
N ALA A 240 -13.63 -13.73 -11.12
CA ALA A 240 -14.57 -14.63 -10.45
C ALA A 240 -13.97 -16.02 -10.18
N THR A 241 -12.85 -16.37 -10.82
CA THR A 241 -12.24 -17.71 -10.80
C THR A 241 -10.78 -17.74 -10.37
N HIS A 242 -10.11 -16.59 -10.35
CA HIS A 242 -8.72 -16.39 -9.95
C HIS A 242 -8.62 -15.35 -8.82
N TRP A 243 -7.40 -15.08 -8.37
CA TRP A 243 -7.14 -14.13 -7.30
C TRP A 243 -7.65 -12.74 -7.69
N ASN A 244 -8.63 -12.27 -6.92
CA ASN A 244 -9.12 -10.92 -6.99
C ASN A 244 -8.67 -10.19 -5.72
N THR A 245 -7.84 -9.18 -5.87
CA THR A 245 -7.24 -8.46 -4.74
C THR A 245 -8.31 -7.78 -3.87
N ALA A 246 -9.48 -7.45 -4.43
CA ALA A 246 -10.62 -6.94 -3.66
C ALA A 246 -11.20 -7.96 -2.66
N SER A 247 -10.82 -9.24 -2.72
CA SER A 247 -11.17 -10.27 -1.73
C SER A 247 -10.18 -10.36 -0.55
N SER A 248 -9.10 -9.58 -0.57
CA SER A 248 -8.06 -9.61 0.45
C SER A 248 -8.60 -9.23 1.84
N ASN A 249 -8.24 -10.03 2.84
CA ASN A 249 -8.56 -9.81 4.25
C ASN A 249 -7.77 -8.62 4.86
N PHE A 250 -6.82 -8.05 4.12
CA PHE A 250 -6.18 -6.78 4.47
C PHE A 250 -7.03 -5.57 4.07
N LEU A 251 -8.14 -5.78 3.36
CA LEU A 251 -9.12 -4.76 3.02
C LEU A 251 -10.40 -4.94 3.86
N GLU A 252 -11.09 -3.84 4.17
CA GLU A 252 -12.42 -3.84 4.78
C GLU A 252 -13.48 -3.54 3.70
N PRO A 253 -14.52 -4.39 3.55
CA PRO A 253 -15.63 -4.19 2.61
C PRO A 253 -16.68 -3.14 3.03
N VAL A 254 -16.49 -2.43 4.13
CA VAL A 254 -17.42 -1.44 4.68
C VAL A 254 -16.68 -0.14 5.01
N GLY A 255 -17.44 0.94 5.27
CA GLY A 255 -16.86 2.19 5.72
C GLY A 255 -16.21 2.08 7.11
N PRO A 256 -15.29 2.99 7.46
CA PRO A 256 -14.54 2.91 8.70
C PRO A 256 -15.34 3.22 9.95
N ASP A 257 -14.93 2.61 11.07
CA ASP A 257 -15.47 2.89 12.40
C ASP A 257 -15.16 4.32 12.84
N ALA A 258 -13.97 4.80 12.45
CA ALA A 258 -13.51 6.15 12.67
C ALA A 258 -12.42 6.52 11.66
N TRP A 259 -12.10 7.81 11.60
CA TRP A 259 -11.04 8.34 10.74
C TRP A 259 -9.90 8.86 11.61
N SER A 260 -8.66 8.52 11.25
CA SER A 260 -7.48 9.05 11.92
C SER A 260 -7.44 10.57 11.77
N PRO A 261 -7.09 11.31 12.83
CA PRO A 261 -6.70 12.70 12.69
C PRO A 261 -5.44 12.81 11.81
N ALA A 262 -5.15 14.02 11.34
CA ALA A 262 -4.00 14.29 10.46
C ALA A 262 -2.63 14.07 11.13
N THR A 263 -2.59 13.79 12.43
CA THR A 263 -1.37 13.58 13.23
C THR A 263 -1.11 12.09 13.46
N SER A 264 0.10 11.62 13.16
CA SER A 264 0.54 10.24 13.43
C SER A 264 0.85 10.03 14.92
N THR A 265 0.71 8.79 15.39
CA THR A 265 1.42 8.32 16.59
C THR A 265 2.66 7.49 16.21
N VAL A 266 3.66 7.60 17.07
CA VAL A 266 5.01 7.10 16.78
C VAL A 266 5.31 5.94 17.69
N THR A 267 5.70 4.81 17.10
CA THR A 267 6.30 3.70 17.84
C THR A 267 7.70 3.45 17.30
N THR A 268 8.71 3.45 18.16
CA THR A 268 10.08 3.10 17.76
C THR A 268 10.25 1.58 17.86
N ALA A 269 10.79 0.95 16.82
CA ALA A 269 11.17 -0.46 16.92
C ALA A 269 12.51 -0.48 17.65
N SER A 270 12.55 -1.03 18.85
CA SER A 270 13.83 -1.21 19.53
C SER A 270 14.62 -2.28 18.78
N PRO A 271 15.92 -2.06 18.47
CA PRO A 271 16.73 -3.14 17.93
C PRO A 271 16.73 -4.29 18.94
N ALA A 272 16.49 -5.51 18.47
CA ALA A 272 16.72 -6.69 19.29
C ALA A 272 18.22 -6.71 19.63
N VAL A 273 18.56 -6.46 20.89
CA VAL A 273 19.90 -6.76 21.39
C VAL A 273 20.07 -8.26 21.25
N SER A 274 20.81 -8.72 20.23
CA SER A 274 21.34 -10.08 20.23
C SER A 274 22.07 -10.27 21.55
N PRO A 275 21.72 -11.28 22.39
CA PRO A 275 22.50 -11.54 23.58
C PRO A 275 23.92 -11.87 23.13
N SER A 276 24.87 -11.01 23.51
CA SER A 276 26.29 -11.32 23.39
C SER A 276 26.51 -12.71 23.99
N PRO A 277 27.22 -13.64 23.31
CA PRO A 277 27.55 -14.91 23.93
C PRO A 277 28.31 -14.61 25.22
N SER A 278 27.81 -15.12 26.35
CA SER A 278 28.50 -15.01 27.64
C SER A 278 29.92 -15.55 27.47
N PRO A 279 30.95 -14.85 27.95
CA PRO A 279 32.29 -15.44 28.03
C PRO A 279 32.20 -16.65 28.98
N THR A 280 32.47 -17.83 28.45
CA THR A 280 32.58 -19.06 29.25
C THR A 280 33.77 -18.91 30.21
N PRO A 281 33.62 -19.23 31.50
CA PRO A 281 34.71 -19.21 32.48
C PRO A 281 35.80 -20.25 32.21
#